data_AF-A0A9P9FAV3-F1
#
_entry.id   AF-A0A9P9FAV3-F1
#
_cell.length_a   1.000
_cell.length_b   1.000
_cell.length_c   1.000
_cell.angle_alpha   90.00
_cell.angle_beta   90.00
_cell.angle_gamma   90.00
#
_symmetry.space_group_name_H-M   'P 1'
#
loop_
_entity.id
_entity.type
_entity.pdbx_description
1 polymer ?
#
loop_
_entity_poly.entity_id
_entity_poly.type
_entity_poly.pdbx_seq_one_letter_code
_entity_poly.pdbx_strand_id
1 'polypeptide(L)'
;MSVTMQYSTQSVLLLSLVPSIALATLDCRLEGPVLPKPTSLSESPAFQAAAANLTQVLDAAVSGPINAGWAVENTSFSLAVVSFDQQDAGVPVWEYHHLAEGKTRGTEVLGRDLQYLIGSISKVVAVYLLLKSGVDLDAPVVGFLPALGDADSTIPWQNVTLRMLASYLGGAPANYGFSEFYFLKDVFLAQGLPPIDDSDYPPCGVIGLNSGCSNKEFLVGMTSSYPVSAPMEGRPAYSNTAFVVLGMALEAFTGKNYTQLVREVFSNPLHLQQGMGHETTTRHISIYIN
;
A
#
# COMPACT_ATOMS: atom_id res chain seq x y z
N MET A 1 -95.29 -26.20 -2.00
CA MET A 1 -95.04 -26.10 -3.44
C MET A 1 -93.60 -25.66 -3.62
N SER A 2 -92.78 -26.57 -4.13
CA SER A 2 -91.34 -26.42 -4.29
C SER A 2 -91.00 -25.55 -5.50
N VAL A 3 -90.05 -24.63 -5.34
CA VAL A 3 -89.12 -24.23 -6.41
C VAL A 3 -87.79 -23.95 -5.72
N THR A 4 -86.84 -24.88 -5.86
CA THR A 4 -85.45 -24.69 -5.43
C THR A 4 -84.62 -24.53 -6.69
N MET A 5 -84.06 -23.32 -6.87
CA MET A 5 -83.25 -22.94 -8.02
C MET A 5 -81.77 -23.19 -7.68
N GLN A 6 -81.11 -24.05 -8.45
CA GLN A 6 -79.68 -24.35 -8.30
C GLN A 6 -78.83 -23.17 -8.79
N TYR A 7 -77.92 -22.69 -7.95
CA TYR A 7 -76.85 -21.78 -8.36
C TYR A 7 -75.49 -22.49 -8.26
N SER A 8 -74.82 -22.55 -9.40
CA SER A 8 -73.46 -23.06 -9.62
C SER A 8 -72.44 -22.07 -9.06
N THR A 9 -71.72 -22.45 -8.01
CA THR A 9 -70.55 -21.70 -7.52
C THR A 9 -69.27 -22.20 -8.21
N GLN A 10 -68.67 -21.35 -9.04
CA GLN A 10 -67.36 -21.56 -9.66
C GLN A 10 -66.24 -21.50 -8.60
N SER A 11 -65.39 -22.52 -8.56
CA SER A 11 -64.19 -22.55 -7.73
C SER A 11 -63.10 -21.65 -8.32
N VAL A 12 -62.77 -20.56 -7.63
CA VAL A 12 -61.62 -19.69 -7.96
C VAL A 12 -60.35 -20.31 -7.37
N LEU A 13 -59.49 -20.86 -8.22
CA LEU A 13 -58.14 -21.29 -7.87
C LEU A 13 -57.24 -20.05 -7.74
N LEU A 14 -56.97 -19.62 -6.50
CA LEU A 14 -55.90 -18.66 -6.21
C LEU A 14 -54.54 -19.35 -6.37
N LEU A 15 -53.86 -19.09 -7.50
CA LEU A 15 -52.44 -19.38 -7.64
C LEU A 15 -51.66 -18.40 -6.74
N SER A 16 -51.15 -18.91 -5.62
CA SER A 16 -50.18 -18.19 -4.78
C SER A 16 -48.84 -18.11 -5.51
N LEU A 17 -48.57 -16.99 -6.18
CA LEU A 17 -47.21 -16.62 -6.59
C LEU A 17 -46.41 -16.24 -5.35
N VAL A 18 -45.71 -17.23 -4.78
CA VAL A 18 -44.64 -16.96 -3.82
C VAL A 18 -43.40 -16.61 -4.64
N PRO A 19 -42.88 -15.36 -4.59
CA PRO A 19 -41.60 -15.07 -5.21
C PRO A 19 -40.52 -15.82 -4.41
N SER A 20 -39.96 -16.86 -5.00
CA SER A 20 -38.71 -17.45 -4.51
C SER A 20 -37.63 -16.40 -4.62
N ILE A 21 -37.37 -15.68 -3.52
CA ILE A 21 -36.17 -14.86 -3.38
C ILE A 21 -35.01 -15.86 -3.27
N ALA A 22 -34.45 -16.24 -4.42
CA ALA A 22 -33.17 -16.90 -4.44
C ALA A 22 -32.14 -15.90 -3.89
N LEU A 23 -31.74 -16.10 -2.63
CA LEU A 23 -30.51 -15.52 -2.11
C LEU A 23 -29.38 -16.15 -2.92
N ALA A 24 -29.03 -15.54 -4.05
CA ALA A 24 -27.78 -15.84 -4.73
C ALA A 24 -26.67 -15.43 -3.76
N THR A 25 -26.16 -16.39 -3.00
CA THR A 25 -24.91 -16.21 -2.28
C THR A 25 -23.86 -15.95 -3.34
N LEU A 26 -23.33 -14.72 -3.38
CA LEU A 26 -22.15 -14.41 -4.17
C LEU A 26 -21.00 -15.22 -3.58
N ASP A 27 -20.82 -16.44 -4.08
CA ASP A 27 -19.71 -17.29 -3.71
C ASP A 27 -18.48 -16.73 -4.42
N CYS A 28 -17.90 -15.66 -3.86
CA CYS A 28 -16.70 -14.97 -4.35
C CYS A 28 -15.46 -15.85 -4.12
N ARG A 29 -15.50 -17.09 -4.58
CA ARG A 29 -14.36 -18.00 -4.57
C ARG A 29 -13.92 -18.29 -5.98
N LEU A 30 -12.62 -18.37 -6.16
CA LEU A 30 -12.01 -18.86 -7.39
C LEU A 30 -12.60 -20.24 -7.72
N GLU A 31 -13.01 -20.43 -8.97
CA GLU A 31 -13.49 -21.73 -9.45
C GLU A 31 -12.35 -22.77 -9.34
N GLY A 32 -12.61 -23.85 -8.59
CA GLY A 32 -11.61 -24.91 -8.38
C GLY A 32 -11.82 -25.70 -7.08
N PRO A 33 -11.07 -26.80 -6.92
CA PRO A 33 -11.05 -27.54 -5.67
C PRO A 33 -10.48 -26.65 -4.56
N VAL A 34 -11.24 -26.52 -3.46
CA VAL A 34 -10.73 -25.91 -2.23
C VAL A 34 -9.79 -26.93 -1.59
N LEU A 35 -8.50 -26.80 -1.87
CA LEU A 35 -7.48 -27.63 -1.23
C LEU A 35 -7.33 -27.21 0.23
N PRO A 36 -7.05 -28.15 1.15
CA PRO A 36 -6.75 -27.79 2.52
C PRO A 36 -5.52 -26.89 2.55
N LYS A 37 -5.51 -25.96 3.49
CA LYS A 37 -4.34 -25.10 3.74
C LYS A 37 -3.13 -26.00 3.99
N PRO A 38 -1.99 -25.80 3.29
CA PRO A 38 -0.78 -26.54 3.57
C PRO A 38 -0.34 -26.30 5.03
N THR A 39 0.04 -27.39 5.70
CA THR A 39 0.64 -27.37 7.04
C THR A 39 1.98 -28.06 7.00
N SER A 40 2.83 -27.79 7.99
CA SER A 40 4.18 -28.32 8.17
C SER A 40 5.01 -28.17 6.91
N LEU A 41 4.97 -26.99 6.27
CA LEU A 41 5.65 -26.76 4.98
C LEU A 41 7.15 -27.09 5.05
N SER A 42 7.80 -26.80 6.19
CA SER A 42 9.20 -27.14 6.45
C SER A 42 9.50 -28.65 6.51
N GLU A 43 8.50 -29.49 6.79
CA GLU A 43 8.63 -30.95 6.85
C GLU A 43 8.34 -31.62 5.49
N SER A 44 7.78 -30.88 4.53
CA SER A 44 7.48 -31.40 3.21
C SER A 44 8.76 -31.74 2.43
N PRO A 45 8.98 -32.99 1.99
CA PRO A 45 10.15 -33.36 1.21
C PRO A 45 10.25 -32.58 -0.11
N ALA A 46 9.11 -32.26 -0.71
CA ALA A 46 9.06 -31.46 -1.94
C ALA A 46 9.53 -30.02 -1.68
N PHE A 47 9.13 -29.42 -0.56
CA PHE A 47 9.58 -28.09 -0.18
C PHE A 47 11.06 -28.09 0.17
N GLN A 48 11.54 -29.05 0.97
CA GLN A 48 12.94 -29.17 1.34
C GLN A 48 13.85 -29.33 0.12
N ALA A 49 13.47 -30.18 -0.84
CA ALA A 49 14.20 -30.34 -2.09
C ALA A 49 14.23 -29.06 -2.92
N ALA A 50 13.10 -28.34 -3.01
CA ALA A 50 13.02 -27.07 -3.73
C ALA A 50 13.86 -25.97 -3.04
N ALA A 51 13.81 -25.87 -1.72
CA ALA A 51 14.58 -24.92 -0.91
C ALA A 51 16.09 -25.17 -1.04
N ALA A 52 16.52 -26.44 -0.97
CA ALA A 52 17.92 -26.81 -1.17
C ALA A 52 18.41 -26.47 -2.59
N ASN A 53 17.60 -26.76 -3.61
CA ASN A 53 17.91 -26.41 -5.00
C ASN A 53 18.00 -24.89 -5.18
N LEU A 54 17.03 -24.13 -4.68
CA LEU A 54 17.04 -22.67 -4.74
C LEU A 54 18.27 -22.07 -4.06
N THR A 55 18.65 -22.60 -2.89
CA THR A 55 19.88 -22.19 -2.19
C THR A 55 21.10 -22.42 -3.07
N GLN A 56 21.23 -23.61 -3.66
CA GLN A 56 22.36 -23.94 -4.55
C GLN A 56 22.41 -23.03 -5.79
N VAL A 57 21.26 -22.70 -6.38
CA VAL A 57 21.18 -21.79 -7.53
C VAL A 57 21.59 -20.38 -7.15
N LEU A 58 21.14 -19.88 -6.00
CA LEU A 58 21.52 -18.56 -5.50
C LEU A 58 23.01 -18.50 -5.17
N ASP A 59 23.57 -19.53 -4.53
CA ASP A 59 25.01 -19.63 -4.27
C ASP A 59 25.82 -19.64 -5.56
N ALA A 60 25.37 -20.37 -6.57
CA ALA A 60 26.00 -20.39 -7.89
C ALA A 60 25.85 -19.05 -8.64
N ALA A 61 24.76 -18.31 -8.43
CA ALA A 61 24.59 -16.98 -8.99
C ALA A 61 25.52 -15.95 -8.30
N VAL A 62 25.63 -16.03 -6.98
CA VAL A 62 26.47 -15.14 -6.16
C VAL A 62 27.96 -15.42 -6.38
N SER A 63 28.37 -16.69 -6.45
CA SER A 63 29.78 -17.06 -6.66
C SER A 63 30.24 -16.97 -8.12
N GLY A 64 29.33 -16.79 -9.08
CA GLY A 64 29.64 -16.58 -10.50
C GLY A 64 29.51 -17.78 -11.47
N PRO A 65 29.36 -19.06 -11.07
CA PRO A 65 29.06 -20.16 -11.99
C PRO A 65 27.78 -19.97 -12.82
N ILE A 66 26.80 -19.22 -12.29
CA ILE A 66 25.58 -18.83 -12.99
C ILE A 66 25.59 -17.31 -13.15
N ASN A 67 25.23 -16.81 -14.34
CA ASN A 67 25.01 -15.39 -14.52
C ASN A 67 23.77 -14.96 -13.71
N ALA A 68 23.99 -14.18 -12.66
CA ALA A 68 22.94 -13.66 -11.81
C ALA A 68 21.95 -12.75 -12.57
N GLY A 69 22.43 -11.97 -13.55
CA GLY A 69 21.61 -10.94 -14.21
C GLY A 69 21.45 -9.65 -13.39
N TRP A 70 22.19 -9.51 -12.28
CA TRP A 70 22.37 -8.28 -11.52
C TRP A 70 23.84 -8.12 -11.11
N ALA A 71 24.22 -6.92 -10.69
CA ALA A 71 25.55 -6.62 -10.16
C ALA A 71 25.69 -7.20 -8.74
N VAL A 72 26.18 -8.43 -8.63
CA VAL A 72 26.28 -9.20 -7.38
C VAL A 72 27.10 -8.45 -6.33
N GLU A 73 28.21 -7.85 -6.76
CA GLU A 73 29.14 -7.10 -5.93
C GLU A 73 28.53 -5.80 -5.38
N ASN A 74 27.43 -5.32 -5.96
CA ASN A 74 26.80 -4.04 -5.62
C ASN A 74 25.38 -4.20 -5.05
N THR A 75 24.83 -5.41 -5.04
CA THR A 75 23.43 -5.66 -4.65
C THR A 75 23.37 -6.53 -3.41
N SER A 76 22.86 -5.99 -2.30
CA SER A 76 22.54 -6.79 -1.10
C SER A 76 21.05 -7.12 -1.10
N PHE A 77 20.69 -8.36 -0.76
CA PHE A 77 19.29 -8.77 -0.72
C PHE A 77 19.05 -9.87 0.31
N SER A 78 17.79 -10.00 0.72
CA SER A 78 17.31 -11.08 1.56
C SER A 78 16.05 -11.66 0.95
N LEU A 79 15.93 -12.97 0.96
CA LEU A 79 14.74 -13.72 0.60
C LEU A 79 14.32 -14.55 1.80
N ALA A 80 13.02 -14.59 2.06
CA ALA A 80 12.46 -15.40 3.13
C ALA A 80 11.13 -15.98 2.69
N VAL A 81 10.89 -17.24 3.07
CA VAL A 81 9.60 -17.90 2.94
C VAL A 81 9.07 -18.14 4.35
N VAL A 82 7.85 -17.68 4.61
CA VAL A 82 7.15 -17.89 5.88
C VAL A 82 5.93 -18.78 5.65
N SER A 83 5.64 -19.63 6.62
CA SER A 83 4.40 -20.41 6.66
C SER A 83 3.53 -19.93 7.82
N PHE A 84 2.23 -20.04 7.67
CA PHE A 84 1.30 -19.61 8.72
C PHE A 84 1.43 -20.42 10.02
N ASP A 85 1.78 -21.69 9.90
CA ASP A 85 1.79 -22.66 11.00
C ASP A 85 3.20 -22.97 11.52
N GLN A 86 4.18 -22.14 11.18
CA GLN A 86 5.53 -22.27 11.71
C GLN A 86 5.54 -22.08 13.23
N GLN A 87 6.41 -22.84 13.92
CA GLN A 87 6.47 -22.87 15.37
C GLN A 87 6.88 -21.51 15.99
N ASP A 88 7.76 -20.79 15.31
CA ASP A 88 8.16 -19.42 15.65
C ASP A 88 7.86 -18.50 14.47
N ALA A 89 6.92 -17.56 14.64
CA ALA A 89 6.51 -16.61 13.62
C ALA A 89 7.64 -15.67 13.14
N GLY A 90 8.70 -15.51 13.94
CA GLY A 90 9.89 -14.71 13.60
C GLY A 90 10.98 -15.48 12.85
N VAL A 91 10.82 -16.79 12.66
CA VAL A 91 11.80 -17.67 12.01
C VAL A 91 11.22 -18.17 10.69
N PRO A 92 11.67 -17.65 9.52
CA PRO A 92 11.26 -18.17 8.22
C PRO A 92 11.50 -19.68 8.10
N VAL A 93 10.61 -20.37 7.37
CA VAL A 93 10.79 -21.80 7.05
C VAL A 93 11.95 -22.03 6.07
N TRP A 94 12.36 -20.97 5.37
CA TRP A 94 13.59 -20.89 4.59
C TRP A 94 13.97 -19.42 4.43
N GLU A 95 15.26 -19.11 4.49
CA GLU A 95 15.79 -17.77 4.23
C GLU A 95 17.15 -17.83 3.52
N TYR A 96 17.45 -16.79 2.75
CA TYR A 96 18.72 -16.60 2.07
C TYR A 96 19.11 -15.13 2.15
N HIS A 97 20.36 -14.86 2.49
CA HIS A 97 20.86 -13.50 2.64
C HIS A 97 22.16 -13.36 1.86
N HIS A 98 22.26 -12.27 1.09
CA HIS A 98 23.48 -11.87 0.41
C HIS A 98 23.83 -10.43 0.74
N LEU A 99 25.08 -10.20 1.10
CA LEU A 99 25.62 -8.88 1.38
C LEU A 99 26.67 -8.54 0.32
N ALA A 100 26.42 -7.44 -0.38
CA ALA A 100 27.31 -6.94 -1.41
C ALA A 100 28.69 -6.59 -0.84
N GLU A 101 29.75 -7.11 -1.46
CA GLU A 101 31.12 -6.78 -1.08
C GLU A 101 31.48 -5.32 -1.37
N GLY A 102 30.94 -4.75 -2.45
CA GLY A 102 31.14 -3.36 -2.87
C GLY A 102 30.29 -2.33 -2.12
N LYS A 103 29.56 -2.72 -1.07
CA LYS A 103 28.76 -1.77 -0.29
C LYS A 103 29.67 -0.74 0.39
N THR A 104 29.28 0.53 0.31
CA THR A 104 29.97 1.64 0.98
C THR A 104 29.23 2.16 2.22
N ARG A 105 27.98 1.72 2.41
CA ARG A 105 27.08 2.07 3.51
C ARG A 105 26.20 0.88 3.85
N GLY A 106 25.79 0.76 5.10
CA GLY A 106 24.94 -0.34 5.57
C GLY A 106 25.60 -1.10 6.73
N THR A 107 25.06 -2.28 7.02
CA THR A 107 25.56 -3.17 8.06
C THR A 107 26.58 -4.15 7.48
N GLU A 108 27.54 -4.57 8.31
CA GLU A 108 28.49 -5.65 8.03
C GLU A 108 28.00 -7.02 8.54
N VAL A 109 26.91 -7.02 9.31
CA VAL A 109 26.36 -8.23 9.91
C VAL A 109 25.32 -8.82 8.97
N LEU A 110 25.62 -9.98 8.39
CA LEU A 110 24.69 -10.78 7.60
C LEU A 110 23.73 -11.53 8.53
N GLY A 111 22.43 -11.46 8.26
CA GLY A 111 21.43 -12.24 8.98
C GLY A 111 20.01 -11.78 8.70
N ARG A 112 19.05 -12.34 9.42
CA ARG A 112 17.63 -12.02 9.26
C ARG A 112 17.20 -10.65 9.77
N ASP A 113 18.01 -10.05 10.63
CA ASP A 113 17.74 -8.74 11.22
C ASP A 113 18.20 -7.57 10.32
N LEU A 114 18.59 -7.87 9.08
CA LEU A 114 18.92 -6.87 8.07
C LEU A 114 17.73 -5.94 7.82
N GLN A 115 17.98 -4.63 7.92
CA GLN A 115 16.97 -3.60 7.68
C GLN A 115 17.10 -3.02 6.26
N TYR A 116 15.95 -2.86 5.61
CA TYR A 116 15.84 -2.33 4.25
C TYR A 116 14.92 -1.11 4.25
N LEU A 117 15.22 -0.13 3.39
CA LEU A 117 14.25 0.91 3.04
C LEU A 117 13.16 0.26 2.18
N ILE A 118 11.94 0.21 2.71
CA ILE A 118 10.86 -0.59 2.12
C ILE A 118 10.00 0.16 1.08
N GLY A 119 10.29 1.45 0.84
CA GLY A 119 9.55 2.28 -0.12
C GLY A 119 8.04 2.18 0.02
N SER A 120 7.33 1.95 -1.09
CA SER A 120 5.86 1.90 -1.15
C SER A 120 5.21 0.76 -0.38
N ILE A 121 5.96 -0.22 0.16
CA ILE A 121 5.42 -1.19 1.13
C ILE A 121 4.88 -0.45 2.38
N SER A 122 5.47 0.70 2.72
CA SER A 122 4.98 1.58 3.81
C SER A 122 3.49 1.93 3.69
N LYS A 123 2.95 2.02 2.47
CA LYS A 123 1.53 2.33 2.22
C LYS A 123 0.59 1.24 2.74
N VAL A 124 1.01 -0.02 2.73
CA VAL A 124 0.24 -1.13 3.33
C VAL A 124 0.02 -0.87 4.82
N VAL A 125 1.05 -0.36 5.51
CA VAL A 125 0.94 -0.01 6.92
C VAL A 125 0.08 1.23 7.12
N ALA A 126 0.17 2.25 6.26
CA ALA A 126 -0.73 3.40 6.32
C ALA A 126 -2.21 2.99 6.20
N VAL A 127 -2.55 2.07 5.29
CA VAL A 127 -3.92 1.52 5.18
C VAL A 127 -4.28 0.71 6.42
N TYR A 128 -3.36 -0.09 6.97
CA TYR A 128 -3.61 -0.83 8.21
C TYR A 128 -3.93 0.14 9.37
N LEU A 129 -3.16 1.22 9.52
CA LEU A 129 -3.41 2.26 10.53
C LEU A 129 -4.78 2.90 10.34
N LEU A 130 -5.16 3.23 9.10
CA LEU A 130 -6.48 3.74 8.76
C LEU A 130 -7.58 2.78 9.23
N LEU A 131 -7.50 1.50 8.83
CA LEU A 131 -8.49 0.48 9.17
C LEU A 131 -8.59 0.21 10.68
N LYS A 132 -7.49 0.39 11.42
CA LYS A 132 -7.43 0.18 12.87
C LYS A 132 -7.75 1.43 13.68
N SER A 133 -7.78 2.61 13.06
CA SER A 133 -7.99 3.89 13.76
C SER A 133 -9.42 4.07 14.28
N GLY A 134 -10.41 3.46 13.65
CA GLY A 134 -11.83 3.67 13.94
C GLY A 134 -12.42 4.95 13.32
N VAL A 135 -11.67 5.65 12.48
CA VAL A 135 -12.19 6.79 11.71
C VAL A 135 -13.22 6.32 10.68
N ASP A 136 -14.21 7.15 10.38
CA ASP A 136 -15.10 6.93 9.24
C ASP A 136 -14.30 7.05 7.93
N LEU A 137 -14.20 5.95 7.19
CA LEU A 137 -13.46 5.89 5.93
C LEU A 137 -14.10 6.78 4.85
N ASP A 138 -15.40 7.03 4.95
CA ASP A 138 -16.16 7.82 3.99
C ASP A 138 -16.28 9.29 4.42
N ALA A 139 -15.63 9.69 5.52
CA ALA A 139 -15.50 11.09 5.90
C ALA A 139 -14.61 11.86 4.90
N PRO A 140 -15.04 13.06 4.46
CA PRO A 140 -14.21 13.94 3.65
C PRO A 140 -12.92 14.34 4.37
N VAL A 141 -11.81 14.34 3.63
CA VAL A 141 -10.49 14.65 4.19
C VAL A 141 -10.39 16.06 4.76
N VAL A 142 -11.13 17.01 4.20
CA VAL A 142 -11.21 18.40 4.68
C VAL A 142 -11.73 18.51 6.12
N GLY A 143 -12.46 17.51 6.62
CA GLY A 143 -12.88 17.45 8.02
C GLY A 143 -11.71 17.29 9.00
N PHE A 144 -10.58 16.75 8.52
CA PHE A 144 -9.34 16.57 9.29
C PHE A 144 -8.28 17.60 8.90
N LEU A 145 -8.26 18.00 7.63
CA LEU A 145 -7.28 18.92 7.05
C LEU A 145 -8.01 20.11 6.40
N PRO A 146 -8.53 21.07 7.18
CA PRO A 146 -9.35 22.16 6.67
C PRO A 146 -8.62 23.09 5.69
N ALA A 147 -7.28 23.12 5.73
CA ALA A 147 -6.47 23.89 4.78
C ALA A 147 -6.61 23.42 3.33
N LEU A 148 -7.05 22.18 3.09
CA LEU A 148 -7.38 21.68 1.75
C LEU A 148 -8.75 22.16 1.25
N GLY A 149 -9.58 22.72 2.14
CA GLY A 149 -10.94 23.15 1.84
C GLY A 149 -11.05 24.51 1.14
N ASP A 150 -9.94 25.07 0.65
CA ASP A 150 -9.93 26.32 -0.10
C ASP A 150 -10.83 26.18 -1.36
N ALA A 151 -11.69 27.16 -1.59
CA ALA A 151 -12.63 27.18 -2.72
C ALA A 151 -11.90 27.27 -4.07
N ASP A 152 -10.68 27.81 -4.07
CA ASP A 152 -9.82 27.90 -5.25
C ASP A 152 -8.99 26.63 -5.46
N SER A 153 -9.17 25.58 -4.64
CA SER A 153 -8.48 24.31 -4.82
C SER A 153 -8.89 23.64 -6.14
N THR A 154 -7.90 23.25 -6.94
CA THR A 154 -8.15 22.59 -8.23
C THR A 154 -8.61 21.13 -8.06
N ILE A 155 -8.18 20.47 -6.99
CA ILE A 155 -8.73 19.18 -6.55
C ILE A 155 -9.95 19.47 -5.65
N PRO A 156 -11.12 18.85 -5.89
CA PRO A 156 -12.31 19.05 -5.07
C PRO A 156 -12.22 18.28 -3.75
N TRP A 157 -11.30 18.68 -2.87
CA TRP A 157 -10.98 18.00 -1.61
C TRP A 157 -12.19 17.79 -0.69
N GLN A 158 -13.23 18.63 -0.79
CA GLN A 158 -14.48 18.48 -0.05
C GLN A 158 -15.22 17.16 -0.38
N ASN A 159 -14.96 16.60 -1.56
CA ASN A 159 -15.56 15.34 -2.02
C ASN A 159 -14.60 14.14 -1.92
N VAL A 160 -13.35 14.37 -1.51
CA VAL A 160 -12.33 13.31 -1.40
C VAL A 160 -12.37 12.72 0.00
N THR A 161 -12.64 11.43 0.11
CA THR A 161 -12.70 10.72 1.40
C THR A 161 -11.40 10.00 1.73
N LEU A 162 -11.24 9.57 2.99
CA LEU A 162 -10.08 8.78 3.41
C LEU A 162 -9.97 7.45 2.65
N ARG A 163 -11.13 6.80 2.36
CA ARG A 163 -11.21 5.60 1.52
C ARG A 163 -10.64 5.86 0.14
N MET A 164 -11.04 6.97 -0.48
CA MET A 164 -10.58 7.33 -1.83
C MET A 164 -9.07 7.53 -1.87
N LEU A 165 -8.48 8.16 -0.85
CA LEU A 165 -7.02 8.30 -0.75
C LEU A 165 -6.34 6.95 -0.61
N ALA A 166 -6.82 6.09 0.31
CA ALA A 166 -6.26 4.77 0.55
C ALA A 166 -6.39 3.80 -0.64
N SER A 167 -7.35 4.04 -1.54
CA SER A 167 -7.62 3.22 -2.72
C SER A 167 -7.20 3.85 -4.04
N TYR A 168 -6.41 4.94 -4.02
CA TYR A 168 -5.96 5.64 -5.22
C TYR A 168 -7.09 6.24 -6.10
N LEU A 169 -8.26 6.50 -5.52
CA LEU A 169 -9.45 7.05 -6.20
C LEU A 169 -9.71 8.53 -5.86
N GLY A 170 -8.79 9.19 -5.16
CA GLY A 170 -8.94 10.59 -4.74
C GLY A 170 -8.51 11.63 -5.78
N GLY A 171 -7.93 11.21 -6.91
CA GLY A 171 -7.46 12.13 -7.97
C GLY A 171 -6.20 12.93 -7.61
N ALA A 172 -5.63 12.76 -6.40
CA ALA A 172 -4.40 13.41 -5.98
C ALA A 172 -3.22 13.02 -6.89
N PRO A 173 -2.29 13.96 -7.18
CA PRO A 173 -1.17 13.69 -8.08
C PRO A 173 -0.23 12.63 -7.51
N ALA A 174 0.54 11.99 -8.39
CA ALA A 174 1.56 11.01 -8.00
C ALA A 174 2.48 11.58 -6.91
N ASN A 175 3.04 12.75 -7.18
CA ASN A 175 3.97 13.49 -6.33
C ASN A 175 3.60 14.98 -6.34
N TYR A 176 4.26 15.75 -5.49
CA TYR A 176 4.18 17.21 -5.56
C TYR A 176 5.08 17.69 -6.70
N GLY A 177 4.49 17.87 -7.89
CA GLY A 177 5.17 18.29 -9.12
C GLY A 177 5.72 17.15 -9.97
N PHE A 178 6.18 17.49 -11.19
CA PHE A 178 6.85 16.57 -12.11
C PHE A 178 8.07 17.26 -12.72
N SER A 179 9.26 16.67 -12.69
CA SER A 179 9.66 15.44 -11.98
C SER A 179 10.04 15.74 -10.53
N GLU A 180 9.74 14.83 -9.60
CA GLU A 180 10.24 14.93 -8.22
C GLU A 180 11.77 14.74 -8.13
N PHE A 181 12.38 14.21 -9.19
CA PHE A 181 13.83 14.02 -9.31
C PHE A 181 14.41 15.05 -10.26
N TYR A 182 15.10 16.05 -9.71
CA TYR A 182 15.70 17.14 -10.48
C TYR A 182 16.74 16.65 -11.49
N PHE A 183 17.51 15.63 -11.14
CA PHE A 183 18.54 15.05 -12.01
C PHE A 183 17.99 14.38 -13.28
N LEU A 184 16.67 14.18 -13.41
CA LEU A 184 16.05 13.69 -14.65
C LEU A 184 15.79 14.81 -15.67
N LYS A 185 15.94 16.08 -15.30
CA LYS A 185 15.77 17.25 -16.19
C LYS A 185 16.55 17.09 -17.50
N ASP A 186 17.83 16.73 -17.42
CA ASP A 186 18.69 16.55 -18.60
C ASP A 186 18.26 15.35 -19.47
N VAL A 187 17.73 14.30 -18.84
CA VAL A 187 17.18 13.15 -19.57
C VAL A 187 15.96 13.57 -20.38
N PHE A 188 15.04 14.33 -19.77
CA PHE A 188 13.85 14.82 -20.46
C PHE A 188 14.19 15.78 -21.60
N LEU A 189 15.14 16.69 -21.37
CA LEU A 189 15.67 17.58 -22.40
C LEU A 189 16.24 16.79 -23.59
N ALA A 190 17.01 15.73 -23.32
CA ALA A 190 17.56 14.87 -24.37
C ALA A 190 16.49 14.10 -25.15
N GLN A 191 15.31 13.86 -24.56
CA GLN A 191 14.15 13.27 -25.23
C GLN A 191 13.30 14.30 -26.00
N GLY A 192 13.70 15.57 -26.03
CA GLY A 192 13.02 16.64 -26.76
C GLY A 192 11.88 17.31 -26.00
N LEU A 193 11.76 17.09 -24.69
CA LEU A 193 10.85 17.88 -23.85
C LEU A 193 11.35 19.34 -23.71
N PRO A 194 10.45 20.32 -23.55
CA PRO A 194 10.84 21.72 -23.38
C PRO A 194 11.75 21.94 -22.15
N PRO A 195 12.68 22.92 -22.20
CA PRO A 195 13.41 23.33 -21.02
C PRO A 195 12.47 23.90 -19.95
N ILE A 196 12.86 23.70 -18.70
CA ILE A 196 12.15 24.13 -17.51
C ILE A 196 13.13 24.86 -16.60
N ASP A 197 12.73 26.00 -16.06
CA ASP A 197 13.55 26.76 -15.13
C ASP A 197 13.39 26.19 -13.71
N ASP A 198 14.38 26.41 -12.85
CA ASP A 198 14.35 25.89 -11.48
C ASP A 198 13.19 26.47 -10.67
N SER A 199 12.69 27.66 -11.05
CA SER A 199 11.51 28.30 -10.46
C SER A 199 10.17 27.65 -10.84
N ASP A 200 10.16 26.83 -11.89
CA ASP A 200 8.95 26.11 -12.31
C ASP A 200 8.77 24.80 -11.51
N TYR A 201 9.80 24.38 -10.77
CA TYR A 201 9.69 23.28 -9.82
C TYR A 201 8.97 23.74 -8.55
N PRO A 202 8.29 22.84 -7.84
CA PRO A 202 7.77 23.12 -6.51
C PRO A 202 8.87 23.64 -5.57
N PRO A 203 8.54 24.58 -4.65
CA PRO A 203 9.53 25.24 -3.80
C PRO A 203 10.17 24.30 -2.77
N CYS A 204 9.61 23.11 -2.58
CA CYS A 204 10.06 22.07 -1.66
C CYS A 204 9.72 20.68 -2.23
N GLY A 205 10.36 19.63 -1.69
CA GLY A 205 10.05 18.24 -2.02
C GLY A 205 10.67 17.70 -3.31
N VAL A 206 11.55 18.46 -3.96
CA VAL A 206 12.23 18.06 -5.21
C VAL A 206 13.63 17.54 -4.90
N ILE A 207 13.82 16.24 -5.08
CA ILE A 207 15.06 15.52 -4.83
C ILE A 207 16.16 16.05 -5.76
N GLY A 208 17.25 16.51 -5.15
CA GLY A 208 18.41 17.06 -5.86
C GLY A 208 18.31 18.56 -6.15
N LEU A 209 17.21 19.23 -5.77
CA LEU A 209 17.04 20.68 -5.93
C LEU A 209 16.82 21.40 -4.60
N ASN A 210 15.86 20.96 -3.78
CA ASN A 210 15.47 21.64 -2.55
C ASN A 210 15.18 20.66 -1.41
N SER A 211 14.91 21.20 -0.21
CA SER A 211 14.59 20.41 0.97
C SER A 211 13.17 19.85 0.94
N GLY A 212 12.90 18.82 1.76
CA GLY A 212 11.54 18.32 1.96
C GLY A 212 10.58 19.41 2.45
N CYS A 213 9.32 19.30 2.08
CA CYS A 213 8.27 20.23 2.50
C CYS A 213 7.93 20.08 3.99
N SER A 214 7.65 21.20 4.66
CA SER A 214 6.87 21.17 5.89
C SER A 214 5.41 20.78 5.60
N ASN A 215 4.68 20.33 6.63
CA ASN A 215 3.25 20.03 6.52
C ASN A 215 2.44 21.20 5.93
N LYS A 216 2.77 22.44 6.31
CA LYS A 216 2.09 23.63 5.80
C LYS A 216 2.38 23.87 4.33
N GLU A 217 3.65 23.82 3.92
CA GLU A 217 4.04 24.01 2.52
C GLU A 217 3.42 22.95 1.62
N PHE A 218 3.40 21.69 2.08
CA PHE A 218 2.78 20.59 1.37
C PHE A 218 1.27 20.82 1.16
N LEU A 219 0.53 21.19 2.22
CA LEU A 219 -0.92 21.44 2.10
C LEU A 219 -1.23 22.64 1.19
N VAL A 220 -0.43 23.71 1.26
CA VAL A 220 -0.55 24.85 0.33
C VAL A 220 -0.27 24.40 -1.11
N GLY A 221 0.72 23.55 -1.32
CA GLY A 221 0.98 22.95 -2.63
C GLY A 221 -0.19 22.12 -3.17
N MET A 222 -0.95 21.48 -2.27
CA MET A 222 -2.08 20.64 -2.63
C MET A 222 -3.35 21.41 -3.01
N THR A 223 -3.45 22.70 -2.67
CA THR A 223 -4.57 23.52 -3.17
C THR A 223 -4.37 23.91 -4.62
N SER A 224 -3.11 24.12 -5.06
CA SER A 224 -2.80 24.48 -6.45
C SER A 224 -2.47 23.29 -7.37
N SER A 225 -2.31 22.08 -6.81
CA SER A 225 -1.98 20.87 -7.58
C SER A 225 -3.17 20.32 -8.36
N TYR A 226 -2.99 20.05 -9.65
CA TYR A 226 -4.07 19.57 -10.50
C TYR A 226 -4.44 18.09 -10.25
N PRO A 227 -5.73 17.73 -10.34
CA PRO A 227 -6.15 16.33 -10.25
C PRO A 227 -5.68 15.53 -11.48
N VAL A 228 -5.16 14.32 -11.25
CA VAL A 228 -4.75 13.39 -12.33
C VAL A 228 -5.90 12.53 -12.84
N SER A 229 -6.96 12.41 -12.04
CA SER A 229 -8.23 11.81 -12.41
C SER A 229 -9.35 12.47 -11.62
N ALA A 230 -10.57 12.39 -12.14
CA ALA A 230 -11.74 12.79 -11.38
C ALA A 230 -11.95 11.80 -10.21
N PRO A 231 -12.23 12.28 -8.99
CA PRO A 231 -12.50 11.41 -7.86
C PRO A 231 -13.65 10.44 -8.15
N MET A 232 -13.50 9.18 -7.75
CA MET A 232 -14.50 8.11 -7.90
C MET A 232 -14.94 7.73 -9.33
N GLU A 233 -14.36 8.28 -10.39
CA GLU A 233 -14.69 7.88 -11.78
C GLU A 233 -14.09 6.52 -12.20
N GLY A 234 -13.83 5.63 -11.23
CA GLY A 234 -13.37 4.26 -11.49
C GLY A 234 -11.96 4.14 -12.08
N ARG A 235 -11.18 5.23 -12.09
CA ARG A 235 -9.80 5.27 -12.61
C ARG A 235 -8.80 5.45 -11.47
N PRO A 236 -8.31 4.34 -10.88
CA PRO A 236 -7.27 4.43 -9.87
C PRO A 236 -6.00 5.03 -10.48
N ALA A 237 -5.42 6.01 -9.77
CA ALA A 237 -4.17 6.67 -10.16
C ALA A 237 -3.21 6.64 -8.97
N TYR A 238 -2.04 6.01 -9.16
CA TYR A 238 -1.03 5.89 -8.11
C TYR A 238 -0.65 7.27 -7.57
N SER A 239 -0.66 7.40 -6.24
CA SER A 239 -0.43 8.68 -5.56
C SER A 239 0.26 8.50 -4.22
N ASN A 240 1.41 9.12 -4.08
CA ASN A 240 2.18 9.20 -2.84
C ASN A 240 1.65 10.32 -1.97
N THR A 241 1.38 11.45 -2.61
CA THR A 241 0.64 12.57 -2.06
C THR A 241 -0.63 12.12 -1.34
N ALA A 242 -1.43 11.23 -1.92
CA ALA A 242 -2.65 10.72 -1.28
C ALA A 242 -2.37 10.07 0.08
N PHE A 243 -1.25 9.34 0.17
CA PHE A 243 -0.84 8.66 1.40
C PHE A 243 -0.17 9.61 2.41
N VAL A 244 0.49 10.68 1.96
CA VAL A 244 0.93 11.77 2.84
C VAL A 244 -0.29 12.49 3.45
N VAL A 245 -1.26 12.86 2.62
CA VAL A 245 -2.53 13.47 3.06
C VAL A 245 -3.25 12.53 4.04
N LEU A 246 -3.31 11.23 3.73
CA LEU A 246 -3.91 10.22 4.61
C LEU A 246 -3.21 10.15 5.96
N GLY A 247 -1.86 10.13 5.97
CA GLY A 247 -1.07 10.14 7.19
C GLY A 247 -1.37 11.37 8.06
N MET A 248 -1.37 12.56 7.46
CA MET A 248 -1.69 13.81 8.16
C MET A 248 -3.12 13.82 8.71
N ALA A 249 -4.10 13.28 7.97
CA ALA A 249 -5.47 13.17 8.45
C ALA A 249 -5.60 12.21 9.65
N LEU A 250 -4.86 11.09 9.65
CA LEU A 250 -4.79 10.18 10.80
C LEU A 250 -4.13 10.81 12.02
N GLU A 251 -3.08 11.61 11.82
CA GLU A 251 -2.47 12.38 12.91
C GLU A 251 -3.46 13.36 13.53
N ALA A 252 -4.20 14.10 12.69
CA ALA A 252 -5.23 15.03 13.13
C ALA A 252 -6.39 14.32 13.87
N PHE A 253 -6.86 13.18 13.36
CA PHE A 253 -7.95 12.41 13.97
C PHE A 253 -7.55 11.82 15.33
N THR A 254 -6.34 11.27 15.43
CA THR A 254 -5.90 10.53 16.62
C THR A 254 -5.17 11.38 17.66
N GLY A 255 -4.67 12.57 17.27
CA GLY A 255 -3.81 13.41 18.09
C GLY A 255 -2.40 12.86 18.30
N LYS A 256 -1.99 11.83 17.53
CA LYS A 256 -0.68 11.18 17.61
C LYS A 256 0.10 11.41 16.33
N ASN A 257 1.42 11.52 16.41
CA ASN A 257 2.23 11.56 15.20
C ASN A 257 2.32 10.17 14.54
N TYR A 258 2.69 10.13 13.27
CA TYR A 258 2.69 8.91 12.47
C TYR A 258 3.62 7.84 13.03
N THR A 259 4.79 8.22 13.57
CA THR A 259 5.72 7.27 14.20
C THR A 259 5.10 6.62 15.44
N GLN A 260 4.37 7.38 16.26
CA GLN A 260 3.62 6.84 17.39
C GLN A 260 2.52 5.88 16.91
N LEU A 261 1.79 6.23 15.85
CA LEU A 261 0.76 5.37 15.27
C LEU A 261 1.35 4.05 14.77
N VAL A 262 2.42 4.09 13.99
CA VAL A 262 3.13 2.88 13.53
C VAL A 262 3.54 2.03 14.73
N ARG A 263 4.19 2.62 15.73
CA ARG A 263 4.66 1.87 16.90
C ARG A 263 3.51 1.23 17.68
N GLU A 264 2.47 2.00 18.01
CA GLU A 264 1.42 1.58 18.96
C GLU A 264 0.35 0.71 18.32
N VAL A 265 0.02 0.95 17.05
CA VAL A 265 -1.05 0.25 16.34
C VAL A 265 -0.52 -0.89 15.49
N PHE A 266 0.70 -0.79 14.96
CA PHE A 266 1.28 -1.80 14.06
C PHE A 266 2.45 -2.58 14.69
N SER A 267 3.55 -1.93 15.06
CA SER A 267 4.78 -2.63 15.46
C SER A 267 4.66 -3.35 16.80
N ASN A 268 4.14 -2.71 17.85
CA ASN A 268 4.02 -3.31 19.18
C ASN A 268 3.04 -4.51 19.20
N PRO A 269 1.82 -4.41 18.65
CA PRO A 269 0.87 -5.53 18.65
C PRO A 269 1.37 -6.73 17.83
N LEU A 270 2.22 -6.49 16.84
CA LEU A 270 2.83 -7.53 15.99
C LEU A 270 4.23 -7.95 16.47
N HIS A 271 4.68 -7.44 17.62
CA HIS A 271 6.01 -7.71 18.18
C HIS A 271 7.18 -7.48 17.21
N LEU A 272 7.08 -6.46 16.36
CA LEU A 272 8.11 -6.10 15.38
C LEU A 272 9.23 -5.31 16.08
N GLN A 273 10.23 -6.02 16.61
CA GLN A 273 11.30 -5.45 17.44
C GLN A 273 12.32 -4.60 16.67
N GLN A 274 12.51 -4.86 15.37
CA GLN A 274 13.41 -4.11 14.48
C GLN A 274 12.68 -3.50 13.27
N GLY A 275 11.36 -3.33 13.38
CA GLY A 275 10.50 -2.84 12.32
C GLY A 275 10.44 -1.31 12.22
N MET A 276 9.53 -0.81 11.38
CA MET A 276 9.32 0.62 11.20
C MET A 276 9.06 1.34 12.53
N GLY A 277 9.75 2.48 12.71
CA GLY A 277 9.59 3.36 13.88
C GLY A 277 10.49 3.05 15.09
N HIS A 278 11.43 2.10 14.99
CA HIS A 278 12.44 1.87 16.02
C HIS A 278 13.67 2.77 15.78
N GLU A 279 13.81 3.83 16.58
CA GLU A 279 15.00 4.69 16.58
C GLU A 279 16.14 4.01 17.35
N THR A 280 17.09 3.41 16.65
CA THR A 280 18.36 2.96 17.28
C THR A 280 19.61 3.61 16.70
N THR A 281 19.50 4.48 15.71
CA THR A 281 20.63 5.31 15.27
C THR A 281 20.12 6.58 14.61
N THR A 282 20.71 7.71 14.99
CA THR A 282 20.39 9.07 14.56
C THR A 282 20.51 9.26 13.05
N ARG A 283 19.50 8.83 12.30
CA ARG A 283 19.12 9.33 10.97
C ARG A 283 17.62 9.11 10.88
N HIS A 284 16.87 10.21 10.73
CA HIS A 284 15.43 10.18 10.55
C HIS A 284 15.04 9.04 9.60
N ILE A 285 14.30 8.05 10.10
CA ILE A 285 13.45 7.24 9.23
C ILE A 285 12.34 8.19 8.80
N SER A 286 12.65 9.02 7.81
CA SER A 286 11.63 9.55 6.92
C SER A 286 11.00 8.32 6.30
N ILE A 287 9.78 8.02 6.71
CA ILE A 287 8.91 7.12 5.97
C ILE A 287 8.63 7.87 4.68
N TYR A 288 9.52 7.67 3.70
CA TYR A 288 9.31 8.13 2.35
C TYR A 288 8.18 7.27 1.80
N ILE A 289 6.97 7.79 1.95
CA ILE A 289 5.90 7.57 1.00
C ILE A 289 6.37 8.28 -0.27
N ASN A 290 7.38 7.71 -0.93
CA ASN A 290 7.69 7.94 -2.33
C ASN A 290 6.67 7.25 -3.19
#